data_AF-A0A7J7CQR5-F1
#
_entry.id   AF-A0A7J7CQR5-F1
#
_cell.length_a   1.000
_cell.length_b   1.000
_cell.length_c   1.000
_cell.angle_alpha   90.00
_cell.angle_beta   90.00
_cell.angle_gamma   90.00
#
_symmetry.space_group_name_H-M   'P 1'
#
loop_
_entity.id
_entity.type
_entity.pdbx_description
1 polymer ?
#
loop_
_entity_poly.entity_id
_entity_poly.type
_entity_poly.pdbx_seq_one_letter_code
_entity_poly.pdbx_strand_id
1 'polypeptide(L)'
;MGGGRRSTNRMVEKVNNRWEVCVSLSEGQFQQVSFVNGISTIKGGTHVDYVTNQITNHVMATVNKKNKNANVKAHNVKNHLWVFVNALIDNPAFDSQTKETLTLRQSSFGSKCELSDEFMKKVIKSGIMESLLSWADFKQRKELKKTDGTKTTKIQVEKLEDANDAGGRNSDKCTLILTEGDSAKALAMAGLSVVGRDHYGVFPLRGKLLNVREATHTQIMNNKEIENIKRILGLQQNKQYDSVKSLRYGHMMIMTDQDHDGSHIKGLLINFIHSFWPSLLKVPSFMVEFITPIVKATHKNGTVLPFYSMPEYESWKESIGGSASGWSIKYYKGLGTSTSKEGKEYFANLDMHKKDFVWRDEQDGEAIELAFSKKKIEARKHWLRQFEPGTHLDQKEKLIKYSDFVNKELILFSMADLQRSIPSMVDGLKPGQRKILSCSFKRNFVKEAKVAQFSGYVSEHSAYHHGEQSLASTIIGMAQSYVGSNNISLLQPNRQFGTRNMGGKDHASARYLYTQLSPITRFLFPRDDDRLLNYLSEDGQTIEPSWYMPIIPTVVRELGLGGALTSLIIIQEI
;
A
#
# COMPACT_ATOMS: atom_id res chain seq x y z
N MET A 1 -53.84 7.57 -8.69
CA MET A 1 -53.32 8.76 -7.98
C MET A 1 -53.26 8.45 -6.50
N GLY A 2 -52.07 8.23 -5.96
CA GLY A 2 -51.87 7.83 -4.57
C GLY A 2 -50.43 8.11 -4.16
N GLY A 3 -50.01 9.37 -4.30
CA GLY A 3 -48.68 9.81 -3.89
C GLY A 3 -48.66 10.00 -2.39
N GLY A 4 -48.08 9.04 -1.66
CA GLY A 4 -47.71 9.24 -0.27
C GLY A 4 -46.83 10.49 -0.16
N ARG A 5 -47.29 11.49 0.59
CA ARG A 5 -46.50 12.68 0.93
C ARG A 5 -45.26 12.25 1.70
N ARG A 6 -44.11 12.08 1.03
CA ARG A 6 -42.81 12.20 1.70
C ARG A 6 -42.74 13.63 2.22
N SER A 7 -42.68 13.82 3.54
CA SER A 7 -42.47 15.14 4.12
C SER A 7 -41.09 15.63 3.68
N THR A 8 -41.03 16.54 2.71
CA THR A 8 -39.77 17.21 2.39
C THR A 8 -39.38 18.07 3.57
N ASN A 9 -38.24 17.78 4.20
CA ASN A 9 -37.70 18.60 5.27
C ASN A 9 -37.46 20.01 4.71
N ARG A 10 -38.15 21.00 5.29
CA ARG A 10 -38.04 22.42 4.93
C ARG A 10 -37.43 23.16 6.10
N MET A 11 -36.29 23.79 5.86
CA MET A 11 -35.62 24.64 6.83
C MET A 11 -35.99 26.07 6.48
N VAL A 12 -36.72 26.76 7.36
CA VAL A 12 -37.18 28.13 7.15
C VAL A 12 -36.50 29.05 8.16
N GLU A 13 -36.06 30.22 7.70
CA GLU A 13 -35.53 31.28 8.53
C GLU A 13 -35.98 32.64 8.01
N LYS A 14 -36.58 33.43 8.90
CA LYS A 14 -36.79 34.86 8.68
C LYS A 14 -35.59 35.59 9.25
N VAL A 15 -34.65 35.97 8.39
CA VAL A 15 -33.36 36.53 8.78
C VAL A 15 -33.54 37.94 9.36
N ASN A 16 -34.39 38.74 8.73
CA ASN A 16 -34.80 40.07 9.22
C ASN A 16 -36.08 40.51 8.49
N ASN A 17 -36.47 41.78 8.66
CA ASN A 17 -37.67 42.34 8.04
C ASN A 17 -37.63 42.37 6.50
N ARG A 18 -36.46 42.20 5.89
CA ARG A 18 -36.24 42.26 4.45
C ARG A 18 -35.86 40.92 3.82
N TRP A 19 -35.61 39.87 4.59
CA TRP A 19 -35.13 38.59 4.07
C TRP A 19 -35.82 37.40 4.72
N GLU A 20 -36.43 36.56 3.89
CA GLU A 20 -37.00 35.27 4.27
C GLU A 20 -36.40 34.19 3.36
N VAL A 21 -35.84 33.16 3.97
CA VAL A 21 -35.15 32.08 3.27
C VAL A 21 -35.77 30.74 3.69
N CYS A 22 -36.02 29.89 2.71
CA CYS A 22 -36.37 28.50 2.94
C CYS A 22 -35.49 27.59 2.08
N VAL A 23 -34.99 26.51 2.65
CA VAL A 23 -34.15 25.54 1.98
C VAL A 23 -34.77 24.16 2.14
N SER A 24 -34.84 23.43 1.04
CA SER A 24 -35.13 22.01 1.02
C SER A 24 -34.09 21.29 0.17
N LEU A 25 -34.17 19.96 0.14
CA LEU A 25 -33.24 19.12 -0.62
C LEU A 25 -33.83 18.84 -1.99
N SER A 26 -32.99 18.92 -3.02
CA SER A 26 -33.34 18.52 -4.38
C SER A 26 -32.69 17.19 -4.75
N GLU A 27 -33.25 16.50 -5.74
CA GLU A 27 -32.73 15.23 -6.27
C GLU A 27 -31.60 15.45 -7.30
N GLY A 28 -30.55 16.19 -6.91
CA GLY A 28 -29.31 16.31 -7.70
C GLY A 28 -29.32 17.35 -8.82
N GLN A 29 -30.36 18.20 -8.91
CA GLN A 29 -30.36 19.43 -9.69
C GLN A 29 -30.70 20.64 -8.81
N PHE A 30 -29.96 21.73 -8.98
CA PHE A 30 -30.25 22.97 -8.25
C PHE A 30 -31.60 23.53 -8.68
N GLN A 31 -32.46 23.84 -7.72
CA GLN A 31 -33.76 24.47 -7.96
C GLN A 31 -33.87 25.73 -7.13
N GLN A 32 -34.51 26.76 -7.68
CA GLN A 32 -34.70 28.02 -6.98
C GLN A 32 -36.06 28.64 -7.28
N VAL A 33 -36.66 29.26 -6.28
CA VAL A 33 -37.84 30.11 -6.43
C VAL A 33 -37.57 31.38 -5.64
N SER A 34 -37.46 32.52 -6.32
CA SER A 34 -37.10 33.76 -5.65
C SER A 34 -37.97 34.95 -6.05
N PHE A 35 -38.11 35.86 -5.10
CA PHE A 35 -38.86 37.09 -5.22
C PHE A 35 -38.04 38.27 -4.72
N VAL A 36 -38.02 39.36 -5.50
CA VAL A 36 -37.41 40.63 -5.11
C VAL A 36 -38.47 41.72 -5.20
N ASN A 37 -38.82 42.35 -4.07
CA ASN A 37 -39.86 43.38 -4.01
C ASN A 37 -41.21 42.93 -4.64
N GLY A 38 -41.58 41.66 -4.47
CA GLY A 38 -42.79 41.07 -5.05
C GLY A 38 -42.68 40.65 -6.52
N ILE A 39 -41.53 40.87 -7.17
CA ILE A 39 -41.26 40.45 -8.56
C ILE A 39 -40.64 39.05 -8.56
N SER A 40 -41.16 38.14 -9.38
CA SER A 40 -40.62 36.78 -9.50
C SER A 40 -39.35 36.75 -10.35
N THR A 41 -38.21 36.46 -9.71
CA THR A 41 -36.91 36.32 -10.38
C THR A 41 -36.69 34.85 -10.77
N ILE A 42 -37.35 34.42 -11.85
CA ILE A 42 -37.39 33.01 -12.29
C ILE A 42 -36.01 32.45 -12.68
N LYS A 43 -35.08 33.31 -13.13
CA LYS A 43 -33.69 32.93 -13.45
C LYS A 43 -32.73 33.14 -12.27
N GLY A 44 -33.23 33.68 -11.16
CA GLY A 44 -32.46 33.90 -9.93
C GLY A 44 -31.66 35.19 -10.00
N GLY A 45 -30.37 35.13 -9.65
CA GLY A 45 -29.48 36.29 -9.66
C GLY A 45 -28.64 36.40 -8.41
N THR A 46 -28.07 37.59 -8.20
CA THR A 46 -27.08 37.86 -7.15
C THR A 46 -27.61 37.63 -5.73
N HIS A 47 -28.90 37.82 -5.47
CA HIS A 47 -29.54 37.54 -4.18
C HIS A 47 -29.62 36.04 -3.87
N VAL A 48 -29.94 35.21 -4.88
CA VAL A 48 -29.96 33.75 -4.74
C VAL A 48 -28.55 33.22 -4.54
N ASP A 49 -27.57 33.75 -5.29
CA ASP A 49 -26.17 33.38 -5.13
C ASP A 49 -25.63 33.77 -3.76
N TYR A 50 -26.03 34.92 -3.21
CA TYR A 50 -25.64 35.34 -1.87
C TYR A 50 -26.09 34.36 -0.77
N VAL A 51 -27.32 33.87 -0.84
CA VAL A 51 -27.85 32.87 0.11
C VAL A 51 -27.21 31.50 -0.12
N THR A 52 -27.19 31.03 -1.38
CA THR A 52 -26.68 29.69 -1.70
C THR A 52 -25.20 29.56 -1.38
N ASN A 53 -24.36 30.55 -1.68
CA ASN A 53 -22.91 30.48 -1.43
C ASN A 53 -22.59 30.33 0.07
N GLN A 54 -23.33 30.99 0.96
CA GLN A 54 -23.16 30.84 2.41
C GLN A 54 -23.40 29.39 2.84
N ILE A 55 -24.53 28.81 2.44
CA ILE A 55 -24.91 27.42 2.76
C ILE A 55 -23.88 26.45 2.17
N THR A 56 -23.54 26.65 0.90
CA THR A 56 -22.63 25.79 0.14
C THR A 56 -21.25 25.72 0.79
N ASN A 57 -20.71 26.88 1.20
CA ASN A 57 -19.41 26.97 1.86
C ASN A 57 -19.42 26.31 3.24
N HIS A 58 -20.47 26.52 4.03
CA HIS A 58 -20.59 25.92 5.36
C HIS A 58 -20.74 24.39 5.31
N VAL A 59 -21.60 23.89 4.41
CA VAL A 59 -21.79 22.44 4.20
C VAL A 59 -20.51 21.80 3.66
N MET A 60 -19.86 22.42 2.66
CA MET A 60 -18.60 21.93 2.10
C MET A 60 -17.49 21.85 3.15
N ALA A 61 -17.31 22.90 3.97
CA ALA A 61 -16.33 22.90 5.06
C ALA A 61 -16.61 21.79 6.08
N THR A 62 -17.88 21.57 6.43
CA THR A 62 -18.28 20.54 7.38
C THR A 62 -18.09 19.12 6.81
N VAL A 63 -18.46 18.89 5.56
CA VAL A 63 -18.31 17.59 4.88
C VAL A 63 -16.83 17.25 4.72
N ASN A 64 -16.00 18.18 4.22
CA ASN A 64 -14.57 17.94 4.02
C ASN A 64 -13.82 17.79 5.35
N LYS A 65 -14.32 18.39 6.45
CA LYS A 65 -13.79 18.15 7.81
C LYS A 65 -14.10 16.73 8.31
N LYS A 66 -15.29 16.18 8.02
CA LYS A 66 -15.69 14.82 8.43
C LYS A 66 -15.11 13.73 7.52
N ASN A 67 -15.03 13.98 6.22
CA ASN A 67 -14.52 13.02 5.24
C ASN A 67 -13.60 13.74 4.24
N LYS A 68 -12.30 13.72 4.52
CA LYS A 68 -11.27 14.34 3.67
C LYS A 68 -11.22 13.72 2.26
N ASN A 69 -11.69 12.48 2.09
CA ASN A 69 -11.65 11.76 0.81
C ASN A 69 -12.83 12.08 -0.11
N ALA A 70 -13.87 12.76 0.38
CA ALA A 70 -15.05 13.07 -0.43
C ALA A 70 -14.79 14.21 -1.45
N ASN A 71 -13.84 15.11 -1.16
CA ASN A 71 -13.42 16.25 -2.00
C ASN A 71 -14.59 16.93 -2.73
N VAL A 72 -15.63 17.29 -1.97
CA VAL A 72 -16.87 17.83 -2.54
C VAL A 72 -16.64 19.29 -2.95
N LYS A 73 -16.97 19.62 -4.21
CA LYS A 73 -16.89 20.99 -4.74
C LYS A 73 -18.18 21.76 -4.48
N ALA A 74 -18.08 23.09 -4.34
CA ALA A 74 -19.23 23.98 -4.09
C ALA A 74 -20.40 23.77 -5.07
N HIS A 75 -20.12 23.67 -6.37
CA HIS A 75 -21.12 23.36 -7.40
C HIS A 75 -21.93 22.07 -7.09
N ASN A 76 -21.28 21.03 -6.55
CA ASN A 76 -21.93 19.76 -6.27
C ASN A 76 -22.91 19.90 -5.11
N VAL A 77 -22.56 20.69 -4.10
CA VAL A 77 -23.45 20.99 -2.97
C VAL A 77 -24.64 21.82 -3.44
N LYS A 78 -24.40 22.85 -4.25
CA LYS A 78 -25.46 23.70 -4.82
C LYS A 78 -26.50 22.86 -5.57
N ASN A 79 -26.07 21.86 -6.34
CA ASN A 79 -26.99 20.98 -7.08
C ASN A 79 -27.93 20.13 -6.20
N HIS A 80 -27.69 20.01 -4.90
CA HIS A 80 -28.57 19.27 -3.98
C HIS A 80 -29.48 20.19 -3.17
N LEU A 81 -29.50 21.49 -3.50
CA LEU A 81 -30.32 22.49 -2.83
C LEU A 81 -31.54 22.86 -3.68
N TRP A 82 -32.68 22.98 -3.00
CA TRP A 82 -33.84 23.71 -3.47
C TRP A 82 -34.05 24.93 -2.58
N VAL A 83 -33.81 26.12 -3.11
CA VAL A 83 -33.81 27.35 -2.32
C VAL A 83 -34.97 28.27 -2.68
N PHE A 84 -35.63 28.78 -1.65
CA PHE A 84 -36.67 29.79 -1.74
C PHE A 84 -36.15 31.07 -1.09
N VAL A 85 -36.18 32.19 -1.82
CA VAL A 85 -35.67 33.48 -1.32
C VAL A 85 -36.71 34.56 -1.55
N ASN A 86 -37.15 35.22 -0.51
CA ASN A 86 -37.97 36.42 -0.60
C ASN A 86 -37.18 37.58 0.01
N ALA A 87 -36.89 38.59 -0.81
CA ALA A 87 -36.00 39.69 -0.45
C ALA A 87 -36.59 41.07 -0.79
N LEU A 88 -36.34 42.05 0.08
CA LEU A 88 -36.62 43.46 -0.16
C LEU A 88 -35.31 44.22 -0.40
N ILE A 89 -35.11 44.71 -1.62
CA ILE A 89 -33.85 45.27 -2.12
C ILE A 89 -34.04 46.74 -2.50
N ASP A 90 -33.14 47.60 -2.05
CA ASP A 90 -33.15 49.02 -2.40
C ASP A 90 -32.67 49.21 -3.84
N ASN A 91 -33.46 49.93 -4.66
CA ASN A 91 -33.17 50.25 -6.06
C ASN A 91 -32.66 49.04 -6.88
N PRO A 92 -33.46 47.96 -7.02
CA PRO A 92 -33.00 46.74 -7.66
C PRO A 92 -32.71 46.95 -9.15
N ALA A 93 -31.61 46.37 -9.62
CA ALA A 93 -31.21 46.34 -11.03
C ALA A 93 -31.32 44.91 -11.58
N PHE A 94 -31.91 44.79 -12.77
CA PHE A 94 -32.16 43.51 -13.43
C PHE A 94 -31.44 43.41 -14.77
N ASP A 95 -31.38 42.20 -15.33
CA ASP A 95 -30.80 41.91 -16.65
C ASP A 95 -31.57 42.55 -17.81
N SER A 96 -32.89 42.63 -17.70
CA SER A 96 -33.78 43.13 -18.74
C SER A 96 -35.10 43.66 -18.17
N GLN A 97 -35.95 44.22 -19.04
CA GLN A 97 -37.28 44.71 -18.68
C GLN A 97 -38.21 43.62 -18.11
N THR A 98 -37.98 42.35 -18.46
CA THR A 98 -38.75 41.22 -17.92
C THR A 98 -38.42 40.94 -16.44
N LYS A 99 -37.31 41.49 -15.93
CA LYS A 99 -36.87 41.41 -14.53
C LYS A 99 -36.73 39.98 -13.99
N GLU A 100 -36.30 39.06 -14.86
CA GLU A 100 -36.16 37.64 -14.53
C GLU A 100 -34.90 37.33 -13.70
N THR A 101 -33.85 38.17 -13.82
CA THR A 101 -32.57 37.98 -13.12
C THR A 101 -32.12 39.26 -12.40
N LEU A 102 -31.85 39.18 -11.09
CA LEU A 102 -31.23 40.30 -10.35
C LEU A 102 -29.72 40.39 -10.62
N THR A 103 -29.23 41.56 -11.01
CA THR A 103 -27.81 41.79 -11.34
C THR A 103 -27.10 42.72 -10.36
N LEU A 104 -27.85 43.39 -9.48
CA LEU A 104 -27.31 44.33 -8.49
C LEU A 104 -26.27 43.66 -7.58
N ARG A 105 -25.18 44.36 -7.26
CA ARG A 105 -24.13 43.83 -6.37
C ARG A 105 -24.62 43.74 -4.93
N GLN A 106 -24.18 42.70 -4.23
CA GLN A 106 -24.54 42.41 -2.84
C GLN A 106 -24.34 43.60 -1.89
N SER A 107 -23.26 44.38 -2.08
CA SER A 107 -22.96 45.57 -1.26
C SER A 107 -24.02 46.67 -1.35
N SER A 108 -24.83 46.66 -2.40
CA SER A 108 -25.82 47.69 -2.71
C SER A 108 -27.25 47.25 -2.40
N PHE A 109 -27.45 46.09 -1.76
CA PHE A 109 -28.78 45.59 -1.41
C PHE A 109 -29.52 46.42 -0.35
N GLY A 110 -28.83 47.32 0.35
CA GLY A 110 -29.39 48.13 1.44
C GLY A 110 -29.71 47.32 2.71
N SER A 111 -29.37 46.03 2.73
CA SER A 111 -29.53 45.14 3.87
C SER A 111 -28.60 43.93 3.75
N LYS A 112 -28.36 43.24 4.87
CA LYS A 112 -27.57 42.01 4.93
C LYS A 112 -28.47 40.79 5.15
N CYS A 113 -28.05 39.64 4.64
CA CYS A 113 -28.70 38.35 4.85
C CYS A 113 -27.66 37.38 5.41
N GLU A 114 -27.42 37.43 6.71
CA GLU A 114 -26.52 36.52 7.41
C GLU A 114 -27.36 35.39 8.02
N LEU A 115 -27.20 34.16 7.50
CA LEU A 115 -27.93 32.99 7.99
C LEU A 115 -27.40 32.58 9.36
N SER A 116 -28.28 32.24 10.31
CA SER A 116 -27.85 31.89 11.66
C SER A 116 -27.14 30.53 11.72
N ASP A 117 -26.28 30.36 12.72
CA ASP A 117 -25.66 29.05 13.02
C ASP A 117 -26.71 27.97 13.31
N GLU A 118 -27.87 28.33 13.87
CA GLU A 118 -28.96 27.39 14.13
C GLU A 118 -29.58 26.88 12.82
N PHE A 119 -29.79 27.78 11.85
CA PHE A 119 -30.26 27.41 10.52
C PHE A 119 -29.26 26.52 9.79
N MET A 120 -27.97 26.86 9.81
CA MET A 120 -26.92 26.04 9.21
C MET A 120 -26.87 24.63 9.82
N LYS A 121 -27.04 24.50 11.15
CA LYS A 121 -27.15 23.21 11.83
C LYS A 121 -28.37 22.41 11.39
N LYS A 122 -29.53 23.06 11.17
CA LYS A 122 -30.74 22.41 10.64
C LYS A 122 -30.50 21.89 9.22
N VAL A 123 -29.82 22.67 8.38
CA VAL A 123 -29.46 22.24 7.00
C VAL A 123 -28.54 21.02 7.03
N ILE A 124 -27.53 20.98 7.91
CA ILE A 124 -26.66 19.82 8.05
C ILE A 124 -27.44 18.57 8.49
N LYS A 125 -28.38 18.71 9.43
CA LYS A 125 -29.24 17.62 9.94
C LYS A 125 -30.33 17.17 8.96
N SER A 126 -30.55 17.89 7.87
CA SER A 126 -31.61 17.59 6.89
C SER A 126 -31.39 16.30 6.09
N GLY A 127 -30.18 15.72 6.14
CA GLY A 127 -29.77 14.56 5.34
C GLY A 127 -28.87 14.91 4.15
N ILE A 128 -28.61 16.20 3.90
CA ILE A 128 -27.76 16.66 2.78
C ILE A 128 -26.36 16.02 2.78
N MET A 129 -25.79 15.79 3.97
CA MET A 129 -24.47 15.15 4.08
C MET A 129 -24.47 13.72 3.56
N GLU A 130 -25.48 12.93 3.93
CA GLU A 130 -25.62 11.53 3.51
C GLU A 130 -25.84 11.46 2.00
N SER A 131 -26.71 12.31 1.45
CA SER A 131 -26.94 12.42 0.01
C SER A 131 -25.67 12.79 -0.76
N LEU A 132 -24.89 13.76 -0.27
CA LEU A 132 -23.64 14.19 -0.91
C LEU A 132 -22.56 13.12 -0.85
N LEU A 133 -22.43 12.42 0.28
CA LEU A 133 -21.50 11.30 0.42
C LEU A 133 -21.89 10.14 -0.48
N SER A 134 -23.17 9.76 -0.50
CA SER A 134 -23.70 8.73 -1.40
C SER A 134 -23.48 9.08 -2.87
N TRP A 135 -23.70 10.35 -3.26
CA TRP A 135 -23.42 10.82 -4.62
C TRP A 135 -21.93 10.78 -4.96
N ALA A 136 -21.06 11.19 -4.03
CA ALA A 136 -19.62 11.16 -4.21
C ALA A 136 -19.13 9.72 -4.41
N ASP A 137 -19.59 8.80 -3.56
CA ASP A 137 -19.30 7.37 -3.66
C ASP A 137 -19.82 6.78 -4.98
N PHE A 138 -21.05 7.12 -5.39
CA PHE A 138 -21.61 6.67 -6.66
C PHE A 138 -20.78 7.15 -7.85
N LYS A 139 -20.37 8.43 -7.85
CA LYS A 139 -19.53 9.00 -8.91
C LYS A 139 -18.17 8.31 -8.97
N GLN A 140 -17.51 8.14 -7.83
CA GLN A 140 -16.24 7.42 -7.74
C GLN A 140 -16.36 5.99 -8.25
N ARG A 141 -17.40 5.27 -7.84
CA ARG A 141 -17.71 3.91 -8.33
C ARG A 141 -17.93 3.89 -9.85
N LYS A 142 -18.66 4.87 -10.40
CA LYS A 142 -18.89 5.00 -11.86
C LYS A 142 -17.59 5.26 -12.62
N GLU A 143 -16.65 6.02 -12.05
CA GLU A 143 -15.35 6.26 -12.66
C GLU A 143 -14.44 5.03 -12.60
N LEU A 144 -14.45 4.27 -11.50
CA LEU A 144 -13.71 3.00 -11.41
C LEU A 144 -14.22 1.95 -12.41
N LYS A 145 -15.51 2.01 -12.78
CA LYS A 145 -16.05 1.14 -13.84
C LYS A 145 -15.40 1.37 -15.20
N LYS A 146 -14.80 2.54 -15.45
CA LYS A 146 -14.11 2.83 -16.72
C LYS A 146 -12.85 1.98 -16.91
N THR A 147 -12.27 1.49 -15.83
CA THR A 147 -11.09 0.60 -15.85
C THR A 147 -11.46 -0.87 -15.64
N ASP A 148 -12.74 -1.22 -15.78
CA ASP A 148 -13.18 -2.61 -15.64
C ASP A 148 -12.66 -3.47 -16.79
N GLY A 149 -12.36 -4.73 -16.46
CA GLY A 149 -12.13 -5.77 -17.45
C GLY A 149 -13.46 -6.34 -17.97
N THR A 150 -13.39 -6.98 -19.13
CA THR A 150 -14.51 -7.75 -19.68
C THR A 150 -14.01 -9.13 -20.09
N LYS A 151 -14.88 -10.14 -19.98
CA LYS A 151 -14.58 -11.49 -20.48
C LYS A 151 -14.55 -11.47 -22.00
N THR A 152 -13.36 -11.32 -22.54
CA THR A 152 -13.06 -11.33 -23.97
C THR A 152 -11.91 -12.28 -24.23
N THR A 153 -11.88 -12.90 -25.40
CA THR A 153 -10.84 -13.87 -25.75
C THR A 153 -9.49 -13.22 -26.04
N LYS A 154 -9.47 -11.98 -26.51
CA LYS A 154 -8.24 -11.23 -26.83
C LYS A 154 -8.18 -9.93 -26.06
N ILE A 155 -7.05 -9.70 -25.40
CA ILE A 155 -6.72 -8.43 -24.77
C ILE A 155 -5.29 -8.03 -25.12
N GLN A 156 -5.00 -6.73 -25.11
CA GLN A 156 -3.65 -6.22 -25.26
C GLN A 156 -3.22 -5.55 -23.96
N VAL A 157 -2.30 -6.22 -23.26
CA VAL A 157 -1.67 -5.75 -22.02
C VAL A 157 -0.17 -5.99 -22.16
N GLU A 158 0.64 -4.98 -21.85
CA GLU A 158 2.10 -5.06 -21.94
C GLU A 158 2.63 -6.14 -20.98
N LYS A 159 3.62 -6.93 -21.42
CA LYS A 159 4.26 -8.03 -20.66
C LYS A 159 3.37 -9.22 -20.29
N LEU A 160 2.08 -9.22 -20.62
CA LEU A 160 1.21 -10.37 -20.43
C LEU A 160 1.57 -11.48 -21.42
N GLU A 161 1.77 -12.68 -20.91
CA GLU A 161 1.76 -13.92 -21.68
C GLU A 161 0.39 -14.57 -21.43
N ASP A 162 -0.52 -14.43 -22.38
CA ASP A 162 -1.92 -14.83 -22.20
C ASP A 162 -2.09 -16.33 -22.49
N ALA A 163 -2.92 -17.02 -21.71
CA ALA A 163 -3.25 -18.41 -21.99
C ALA A 163 -4.14 -18.50 -23.24
N ASN A 164 -3.96 -19.55 -24.06
CA ASN A 164 -4.72 -19.67 -25.32
C ASN A 164 -6.24 -19.72 -25.10
N ASP A 165 -6.70 -20.34 -24.00
CA ASP A 165 -8.14 -20.46 -23.67
C ASP A 165 -8.66 -19.32 -22.78
N ALA A 166 -7.83 -18.32 -22.45
CA ALA A 166 -8.22 -17.23 -21.55
C ALA A 166 -9.41 -16.42 -22.09
N GLY A 167 -10.46 -16.27 -21.28
CA GLY A 167 -11.70 -15.61 -21.69
C GLY A 167 -12.61 -16.43 -22.63
N GLY A 168 -12.21 -17.65 -23.01
CA GLY A 168 -12.98 -18.57 -23.82
C GLY A 168 -13.97 -19.44 -23.04
N ARG A 169 -14.28 -20.62 -23.59
CA ARG A 169 -15.19 -21.61 -22.98
C ARG A 169 -14.55 -22.33 -21.78
N ASN A 170 -13.24 -22.56 -21.83
CA ASN A 170 -12.47 -23.24 -20.77
C ASN A 170 -11.80 -22.24 -19.80
N SER A 171 -12.24 -20.98 -19.78
CA SER A 171 -11.63 -19.93 -18.96
C SER A 171 -11.60 -20.25 -17.47
N ASP A 172 -12.56 -21.06 -17.00
CA ASP A 172 -12.66 -21.56 -15.62
C ASP A 172 -11.52 -22.51 -15.24
N LYS A 173 -10.87 -23.16 -16.21
CA LYS A 173 -9.67 -23.99 -15.99
C LYS A 173 -8.38 -23.20 -16.08
N CYS A 174 -8.43 -21.98 -16.66
CA CYS A 174 -7.25 -21.16 -16.85
C CYS A 174 -6.76 -20.56 -15.53
N THR A 175 -5.45 -20.59 -15.33
CA THR A 175 -4.74 -20.00 -14.20
C THR A 175 -3.87 -18.83 -14.66
N LEU A 176 -4.06 -17.66 -14.07
CA LEU A 176 -3.15 -16.52 -14.23
C LEU A 176 -2.10 -16.56 -13.14
N ILE A 177 -0.83 -16.65 -13.52
CA ILE A 177 0.32 -16.61 -12.60
C ILE A 177 0.79 -15.15 -12.51
N LEU A 178 0.65 -14.55 -11.33
CA LEU A 178 1.19 -13.24 -11.00
C LEU A 178 2.58 -13.41 -10.39
N THR A 179 3.60 -12.89 -11.04
CA THR A 179 5.00 -13.09 -10.63
C THR A 179 5.60 -11.84 -9.99
N GLU A 180 6.48 -12.02 -9.00
CA GLU A 180 7.28 -10.94 -8.44
C GLU A 180 8.42 -10.54 -9.40
N GLY A 181 8.15 -9.53 -10.23
CA GLY A 181 9.11 -9.02 -11.21
C GLY A 181 9.35 -9.94 -12.41
N ASP A 182 10.27 -9.49 -13.28
CA ASP A 182 10.61 -10.19 -14.52
C ASP A 182 11.47 -11.46 -14.27
N SER A 183 12.21 -11.51 -13.16
CA SER A 183 13.02 -12.68 -12.76
C SER A 183 12.14 -13.90 -12.50
N ALA A 184 11.07 -13.74 -11.71
CA ALA A 184 10.11 -14.82 -11.47
C ALA A 184 9.31 -15.16 -12.74
N LYS A 185 9.02 -14.19 -13.61
CA LYS A 185 8.39 -14.47 -14.93
C LYS A 185 9.21 -15.46 -15.74
N ALA A 186 10.53 -15.33 -15.79
CA ALA A 186 11.39 -16.25 -16.54
C ALA A 186 11.24 -17.71 -16.07
N LEU A 187 11.15 -17.92 -14.75
CA LEU A 187 10.91 -19.25 -14.17
C LEU A 187 9.53 -19.79 -14.55
N ALA A 188 8.49 -18.97 -14.47
CA ALA A 188 7.14 -19.36 -14.86
C ALA A 188 7.09 -19.73 -16.35
N MET A 189 7.72 -18.95 -17.22
CA MET A 189 7.79 -19.24 -18.65
C MET A 189 8.50 -20.55 -18.97
N ALA A 190 9.54 -20.91 -18.21
CA ALA A 190 10.16 -22.23 -18.30
C ALA A 190 9.17 -23.34 -17.91
N GLY A 191 8.39 -23.12 -16.85
CA GLY A 191 7.33 -24.02 -16.40
C GLY A 191 6.20 -24.23 -17.42
N LEU A 192 5.77 -23.16 -18.11
CA LEU A 192 4.77 -23.21 -19.17
C LEU A 192 5.14 -24.13 -20.34
N SER A 193 6.44 -24.37 -20.56
CA SER A 193 6.90 -25.35 -21.56
C SER A 193 6.58 -26.81 -21.21
N VAL A 194 6.20 -27.07 -19.94
CA VAL A 194 5.83 -28.40 -19.43
C VAL A 194 4.32 -28.54 -19.32
N VAL A 195 3.65 -27.58 -18.66
CA VAL A 195 2.19 -27.65 -18.42
C VAL A 195 1.34 -27.17 -19.60
N GLY A 196 1.98 -26.60 -20.63
CA GLY A 196 1.32 -26.04 -21.80
C GLY A 196 0.84 -24.60 -21.61
N ARG A 197 0.53 -23.94 -22.74
CA ARG A 197 0.07 -22.54 -22.78
C ARG A 197 -1.45 -22.39 -22.84
N ASP A 198 -2.19 -23.49 -22.92
CA ASP A 198 -3.64 -23.44 -23.10
C ASP A 198 -4.34 -22.91 -21.87
N HIS A 199 -3.91 -23.35 -20.69
CA HIS A 199 -4.54 -23.04 -19.40
C HIS A 199 -3.69 -22.16 -18.48
N TYR A 200 -2.49 -21.73 -18.87
CA TYR A 200 -1.61 -20.94 -18.00
C TYR A 200 -1.16 -19.66 -18.66
N GLY A 201 -1.44 -18.53 -18.01
CA GLY A 201 -0.96 -17.20 -18.38
C GLY A 201 -0.02 -16.66 -17.32
N VAL A 202 0.86 -15.72 -17.69
CA VAL A 202 1.86 -15.13 -16.78
C VAL A 202 1.87 -13.61 -16.91
N PHE A 203 1.83 -12.91 -15.77
CA PHE A 203 1.93 -11.46 -15.72
C PHE A 203 2.88 -11.01 -14.58
N PRO A 204 3.97 -10.27 -14.89
CA PRO A 204 4.92 -9.79 -13.88
C PRO A 204 4.45 -8.50 -13.24
N LEU A 205 4.42 -8.48 -11.91
CA LEU A 205 4.18 -7.26 -11.13
C LEU A 205 5.44 -6.38 -11.12
N ARG A 206 5.26 -5.06 -11.27
CA ARG A 206 6.38 -4.10 -11.24
C ARG A 206 6.96 -3.82 -9.85
N GLY A 207 6.35 -4.35 -8.79
CA GLY A 207 6.76 -4.16 -7.40
C GLY A 207 5.60 -4.40 -6.44
N LYS A 208 5.70 -3.81 -5.23
CA LYS A 208 4.64 -3.88 -4.21
C LYS A 208 3.35 -3.26 -4.75
N LEU A 209 2.25 -4.00 -4.66
CA LEU A 209 0.94 -3.53 -5.08
C LEU A 209 0.46 -2.38 -4.16
N LEU A 210 -0.27 -1.42 -4.72
CA LEU A 210 -0.85 -0.33 -3.93
C LEU A 210 -1.89 -0.89 -2.94
N ASN A 211 -1.80 -0.53 -1.65
CA ASN A 211 -2.85 -0.85 -0.68
C ASN A 211 -4.13 -0.05 -1.01
N VAL A 212 -5.08 -0.72 -1.64
CA VAL A 212 -6.29 -0.09 -2.19
C VAL A 212 -7.30 0.38 -1.16
N ARG A 213 -7.23 -0.10 0.10
CA ARG A 213 -8.11 0.36 1.19
C ARG A 213 -7.79 1.79 1.61
N GLU A 214 -6.53 2.14 1.48
CA GLU A 214 -5.96 3.39 1.99
C GLU A 214 -5.62 4.37 0.87
N ALA A 215 -5.67 3.91 -0.36
CA ALA A 215 -5.45 4.72 -1.54
C ALA A 215 -6.66 5.60 -1.85
N THR A 216 -6.39 6.82 -2.28
CA THR A 216 -7.41 7.69 -2.85
C THR A 216 -7.92 7.12 -4.18
N HIS A 217 -9.16 7.43 -4.54
CA HIS A 217 -9.76 7.03 -5.80
C HIS A 217 -8.89 7.36 -7.02
N THR A 218 -8.29 8.56 -7.04
CA THR A 218 -7.36 9.00 -8.10
C THR A 218 -6.10 8.14 -8.16
N GLN A 219 -5.52 7.76 -7.02
CA GLN A 219 -4.34 6.88 -6.98
C GLN A 219 -4.66 5.50 -7.56
N ILE A 220 -5.84 4.96 -7.25
CA ILE A 220 -6.29 3.65 -7.76
C ILE A 220 -6.51 3.72 -9.28
N MET A 221 -7.21 4.74 -9.78
CA MET A 221 -7.45 4.90 -11.22
C MET A 221 -6.16 5.09 -12.03
N ASN A 222 -5.18 5.82 -11.49
CA ASN A 222 -3.93 6.09 -12.17
C ASN A 222 -2.92 4.94 -12.05
N ASN A 223 -3.23 3.91 -11.26
CA ASN A 223 -2.36 2.76 -11.09
C ASN A 223 -2.57 1.74 -12.22
N LYS A 224 -1.63 1.75 -13.17
CA LYS A 224 -1.61 0.84 -14.32
C LYS A 224 -1.57 -0.64 -13.95
N GLU A 225 -0.92 -1.01 -12.84
CA GLU A 225 -0.87 -2.43 -12.41
C GLU A 225 -2.26 -2.94 -12.02
N ILE A 226 -3.00 -2.14 -11.24
CA ILE A 226 -4.39 -2.46 -10.86
C ILE A 226 -5.28 -2.52 -12.11
N GLU A 227 -5.16 -1.55 -13.02
CA GLU A 227 -5.89 -1.55 -14.29
C GLU A 227 -5.59 -2.81 -15.10
N ASN A 228 -4.32 -3.18 -15.24
CA ASN A 228 -3.89 -4.37 -15.97
C ASN A 228 -4.48 -5.63 -15.35
N ILE A 229 -4.37 -5.83 -14.03
CA ILE A 229 -4.93 -7.01 -13.34
C ILE A 229 -6.44 -7.10 -13.56
N LYS A 230 -7.18 -5.98 -13.44
CA LYS A 230 -8.61 -5.92 -13.73
C LYS A 230 -8.92 -6.36 -15.15
N ARG A 231 -8.18 -5.85 -16.13
CA ARG A 231 -8.36 -6.16 -17.55
C ARG A 231 -8.01 -7.62 -17.86
N ILE A 232 -6.92 -8.15 -17.29
CA ILE A 232 -6.47 -9.53 -17.51
C ILE A 232 -7.47 -10.54 -16.98
N LEU A 233 -7.97 -10.34 -15.77
CA LEU A 233 -8.93 -11.24 -15.12
C LEU A 233 -10.37 -11.01 -15.59
N GLY A 234 -10.68 -9.87 -16.19
CA GLY A 234 -12.05 -9.51 -16.58
C GLY A 234 -12.89 -9.02 -15.39
N LEU A 235 -12.27 -8.37 -14.41
CA LEU A 235 -12.91 -7.94 -13.17
C LEU A 235 -13.68 -6.63 -13.35
N GLN A 236 -14.93 -6.64 -12.89
CA GLN A 236 -15.90 -5.54 -12.95
C GLN A 236 -16.27 -4.98 -11.57
N GLN A 237 -16.36 -3.66 -11.43
CA GLN A 237 -16.68 -2.99 -10.17
C GLN A 237 -18.15 -3.14 -9.79
N ASN A 238 -18.39 -3.33 -8.49
CA ASN A 238 -19.72 -3.55 -7.88
C ASN A 238 -20.41 -4.83 -8.36
N LYS A 239 -19.64 -5.80 -8.85
CA LYS A 239 -20.15 -7.13 -9.16
C LYS A 239 -19.83 -8.08 -8.01
N GLN A 240 -20.85 -8.78 -7.52
CA GLN A 240 -20.65 -9.96 -6.70
C GLN A 240 -20.44 -11.16 -7.62
N TYR A 241 -19.44 -11.96 -7.31
CA TYR A 241 -19.08 -13.16 -8.05
C TYR A 241 -19.40 -14.37 -7.19
N ASP A 242 -20.40 -15.14 -7.62
CA ASP A 242 -20.72 -16.45 -7.04
C ASP A 242 -19.91 -17.57 -7.71
N SER A 243 -19.32 -17.30 -8.88
CA SER A 243 -18.45 -18.22 -9.60
C SER A 243 -17.47 -17.49 -10.52
N VAL A 244 -16.46 -18.22 -10.99
CA VAL A 244 -15.44 -17.71 -11.90
C VAL A 244 -15.87 -17.68 -13.37
N LYS A 245 -17.08 -18.15 -13.71
CA LYS A 245 -17.54 -18.30 -15.11
C LYS A 245 -17.48 -17.02 -15.93
N SER A 246 -17.66 -15.87 -15.27
CA SER A 246 -17.63 -14.56 -15.93
C SER A 246 -16.25 -13.90 -15.99
N LEU A 247 -15.21 -14.57 -15.50
CA LEU A 247 -13.83 -14.10 -15.54
C LEU A 247 -13.10 -14.68 -16.76
N ARG A 248 -11.96 -14.08 -17.10
CA ARG A 248 -11.05 -14.62 -18.13
C ARG A 248 -10.21 -15.79 -17.64
N TYR A 249 -9.95 -15.84 -16.33
CA TYR A 249 -9.21 -16.89 -15.64
C TYR A 249 -10.01 -17.36 -14.44
N GLY A 250 -10.04 -18.67 -14.24
CA GLY A 250 -10.68 -19.32 -13.09
C GLY A 250 -9.85 -19.27 -11.82
N HIS A 251 -8.52 -19.17 -11.98
CA HIS A 251 -7.58 -19.20 -10.88
C HIS A 251 -6.57 -18.05 -11.00
N MET A 252 -6.22 -17.46 -9.87
CA MET A 252 -5.14 -16.49 -9.73
C MET A 252 -4.07 -17.10 -8.81
N MET A 253 -2.95 -17.48 -9.40
CA MET A 253 -1.80 -18.06 -8.71
C MET A 253 -0.77 -16.99 -8.42
N ILE A 254 -0.37 -16.87 -7.16
CA ILE A 254 0.65 -15.93 -6.71
C ILE A 254 1.99 -16.65 -6.65
N MET A 255 2.97 -16.12 -7.37
CA MET A 255 4.32 -16.68 -7.46
C MET A 255 5.34 -15.61 -7.09
N THR A 256 5.62 -15.51 -5.79
CA THR A 256 6.57 -14.56 -5.20
C THR A 256 7.81 -15.28 -4.69
N ASP A 257 8.86 -14.51 -4.41
CA ASP A 257 10.00 -15.05 -3.69
C ASP A 257 9.55 -15.56 -2.30
N GLN A 258 10.18 -16.63 -1.83
CA GLN A 258 9.84 -17.26 -0.53
C GLN A 258 10.57 -16.54 0.60
N ASP A 259 10.35 -15.23 0.66
CA ASP A 259 10.86 -14.34 1.68
C ASP A 259 9.72 -13.49 2.30
N HIS A 260 10.10 -12.62 3.24
CA HIS A 260 9.15 -11.75 3.91
C HIS A 260 8.50 -10.72 2.96
N ASP A 261 9.24 -10.18 1.98
CA ASP A 261 8.71 -9.18 1.06
C ASP A 261 7.71 -9.80 0.06
N GLY A 262 7.94 -11.03 -0.37
CA GLY A 262 7.00 -11.85 -1.14
C GLY A 262 5.72 -12.13 -0.35
N SER A 263 5.83 -12.45 0.94
CA SER A 263 4.68 -12.61 1.85
C SER A 263 3.82 -11.33 1.91
N HIS A 264 4.45 -10.16 1.92
CA HIS A 264 3.73 -8.88 1.86
C HIS A 264 3.01 -8.68 0.52
N ILE A 265 3.63 -9.03 -0.62
CA ILE A 265 3.00 -8.96 -1.95
C ILE A 265 1.76 -9.87 -2.02
N LYS A 266 1.86 -11.11 -1.51
CA LYS A 266 0.71 -12.02 -1.37
C LYS A 266 -0.41 -11.35 -0.58
N GLY A 267 -0.10 -10.77 0.57
CA GLY A 267 -1.06 -10.09 1.42
C GLY A 267 -1.72 -8.89 0.72
N LEU A 268 -0.97 -8.08 -0.03
CA LEU A 268 -1.51 -6.94 -0.78
C LEU A 268 -2.46 -7.39 -1.91
N LEU A 269 -2.17 -8.49 -2.60
CA LEU A 269 -3.06 -9.08 -3.60
C LEU A 269 -4.35 -9.62 -2.98
N ILE A 270 -4.24 -10.35 -1.86
CA ILE A 270 -5.40 -10.83 -1.09
C ILE A 270 -6.25 -9.64 -0.64
N ASN A 271 -5.62 -8.59 -0.10
CA ASN A 271 -6.29 -7.37 0.30
C ASN A 271 -6.97 -6.64 -0.87
N PHE A 272 -6.33 -6.60 -2.04
CA PHE A 272 -6.91 -6.02 -3.25
C PHE A 272 -8.20 -6.71 -3.65
N ILE A 273 -8.20 -8.05 -3.72
CA ILE A 273 -9.41 -8.82 -4.03
C ILE A 273 -10.45 -8.68 -2.90
N HIS A 274 -10.05 -8.78 -1.63
CA HIS A 274 -10.95 -8.64 -0.49
C HIS A 274 -11.65 -7.28 -0.45
N SER A 275 -10.95 -6.21 -0.85
CA SER A 275 -11.49 -4.84 -0.78
C SER A 275 -12.54 -4.53 -1.85
N PHE A 276 -12.38 -5.09 -3.05
CA PHE A 276 -13.30 -4.82 -4.16
C PHE A 276 -14.30 -5.95 -4.43
N TRP A 277 -13.88 -7.21 -4.24
CA TRP A 277 -14.65 -8.41 -4.57
C TRP A 277 -14.46 -9.51 -3.50
N PRO A 278 -14.88 -9.26 -2.24
CA PRO A 278 -14.73 -10.24 -1.16
C PRO A 278 -15.38 -11.59 -1.48
N SER A 279 -16.45 -11.61 -2.30
CA SER A 279 -17.11 -12.84 -2.74
C SER A 279 -16.18 -13.78 -3.52
N LEU A 280 -15.18 -13.26 -4.25
CA LEU A 280 -14.22 -14.08 -5.00
C LEU A 280 -13.31 -14.88 -4.09
N LEU A 281 -12.96 -14.37 -2.90
CA LEU A 281 -12.16 -15.13 -1.92
C LEU A 281 -12.93 -16.32 -1.35
N LYS A 282 -14.26 -16.29 -1.42
CA LYS A 282 -15.14 -17.40 -1.02
C LYS A 282 -15.25 -18.48 -2.10
N VAL A 283 -14.83 -18.19 -3.34
CA VAL A 283 -14.87 -19.17 -4.43
C VAL A 283 -13.69 -20.14 -4.28
N PRO A 284 -13.94 -21.46 -4.19
CA PRO A 284 -12.89 -22.45 -4.01
C PRO A 284 -11.82 -22.38 -5.10
N SER A 285 -10.56 -22.48 -4.67
CA SER A 285 -9.38 -22.49 -5.54
C SER A 285 -9.24 -21.25 -6.45
N PHE A 286 -9.95 -20.15 -6.22
CA PHE A 286 -9.73 -18.92 -6.99
C PHE A 286 -8.34 -18.34 -6.66
N MET A 287 -8.00 -18.22 -5.38
CA MET A 287 -6.69 -17.77 -4.92
C MET A 287 -5.78 -18.98 -4.68
N VAL A 288 -4.64 -18.98 -5.34
CA VAL A 288 -3.67 -20.07 -5.28
C VAL A 288 -2.28 -19.50 -5.00
N GLU A 289 -1.47 -20.23 -4.28
CA GLU A 289 -0.06 -19.93 -4.06
C GLU A 289 0.83 -20.96 -4.76
N PHE A 290 1.94 -20.47 -5.32
CA PHE A 290 3.05 -21.30 -5.78
C PHE A 290 4.23 -21.18 -4.81
N ILE A 291 4.56 -22.28 -4.14
CA ILE A 291 5.70 -22.38 -3.22
C ILE A 291 6.92 -23.00 -3.89
N THR A 292 8.11 -22.65 -3.42
CA THR A 292 9.38 -23.27 -3.84
C THR A 292 10.23 -23.65 -2.63
N PRO A 293 11.12 -24.65 -2.75
CA PRO A 293 12.05 -24.97 -1.68
C PRO A 293 12.97 -23.78 -1.37
N ILE A 294 13.16 -23.47 -0.08
CA ILE A 294 14.07 -22.41 0.38
C ILE A 294 15.52 -22.90 0.52
N VAL A 295 15.70 -24.21 0.77
CA VAL A 295 17.01 -24.85 0.91
C VAL A 295 16.98 -26.18 0.16
N LYS A 296 18.05 -26.50 -0.59
CA LYS A 296 18.30 -27.86 -1.06
C LYS A 296 19.63 -28.36 -0.54
N ALA A 297 19.59 -29.52 0.11
CA ALA A 297 20.78 -30.25 0.49
C ALA A 297 21.07 -31.32 -0.57
N THR A 298 22.26 -31.29 -1.15
CA THR A 298 22.73 -32.27 -2.15
C THR A 298 23.84 -33.11 -1.57
N HIS A 299 23.62 -34.42 -1.45
CA HIS A 299 24.63 -35.35 -0.98
C HIS A 299 25.60 -35.72 -2.11
N LYS A 300 26.84 -36.10 -1.76
CA LYS A 300 27.87 -36.55 -2.73
C LYS A 300 27.43 -37.73 -3.61
N ASN A 301 26.48 -38.55 -3.15
CA ASN A 301 25.92 -39.67 -3.94
C ASN A 301 24.81 -39.25 -4.93
N GLY A 302 24.48 -37.96 -5.03
CA GLY A 302 23.45 -37.42 -5.92
C GLY A 302 22.04 -37.30 -5.32
N THR A 303 21.83 -37.69 -4.05
CA THR A 303 20.54 -37.49 -3.36
C THR A 303 20.31 -36.01 -3.10
N VAL A 304 19.16 -35.47 -3.51
CA VAL A 304 18.77 -34.08 -3.28
C VAL A 304 17.56 -34.03 -2.36
N LEU A 305 17.68 -33.34 -1.24
CA LEU A 305 16.62 -33.11 -0.26
C LEU A 305 16.19 -31.63 -0.30
N PRO A 306 14.97 -31.32 -0.77
CA PRO A 306 14.40 -29.99 -0.68
C PRO A 306 13.75 -29.74 0.69
N PHE A 307 13.93 -28.54 1.22
CA PHE A 307 13.30 -28.05 2.44
C PHE A 307 12.50 -26.78 2.13
N TYR A 308 11.29 -26.68 2.68
CA TYR A 308 10.37 -25.58 2.44
C TYR A 308 10.28 -24.62 3.62
N SER A 309 10.88 -24.96 4.76
CA SER A 309 11.03 -24.07 5.92
C SER A 309 12.40 -24.21 6.57
N MET A 310 12.86 -23.14 7.24
CA MET A 310 14.12 -23.16 7.98
C MET A 310 14.08 -24.14 9.16
N PRO A 311 12.99 -24.21 9.96
CA PRO A 311 12.87 -25.19 11.03
C PRO A 311 13.02 -26.65 10.55
N GLU A 312 12.44 -26.99 9.40
CA GLU A 312 12.59 -28.34 8.82
C GLU A 312 14.05 -28.64 8.45
N TYR A 313 14.74 -27.68 7.84
CA TYR A 313 16.14 -27.81 7.49
C TYR A 313 17.05 -27.90 8.72
N GLU A 314 16.81 -27.08 9.75
CA GLU A 314 17.57 -27.07 10.99
C GLU A 314 17.40 -28.38 11.76
N SER A 315 16.17 -28.86 11.92
CA SER A 315 15.90 -30.16 12.56
C SER A 315 16.56 -31.33 11.81
N TRP A 316 16.52 -31.31 10.47
CA TRP A 316 17.24 -32.28 9.66
C TRP A 316 18.75 -32.19 9.85
N LYS A 317 19.31 -30.97 9.85
CA LYS A 317 20.74 -30.71 10.04
C LYS A 317 21.22 -31.18 11.42
N GLU A 318 20.41 -31.00 12.46
CA GLU A 318 20.68 -31.52 13.79
C GLU A 318 20.65 -33.06 13.81
N SER A 319 19.68 -33.67 13.14
CA SER A 319 19.52 -35.13 13.09
C SER A 319 20.71 -35.86 12.43
N ILE A 320 21.40 -35.22 11.47
CA ILE A 320 22.55 -35.80 10.76
C ILE A 320 23.90 -35.56 11.48
N GLY A 321 23.93 -34.66 12.48
CA GLY A 321 25.11 -34.36 13.30
C GLY A 321 26.40 -34.12 12.48
N GLY A 322 27.48 -34.82 12.84
CA GLY A 322 28.81 -34.72 12.20
C GLY A 322 28.89 -35.23 10.75
N SER A 323 27.83 -35.85 10.21
CA SER A 323 27.78 -36.33 8.82
C SER A 323 27.45 -35.22 7.80
N ALA A 324 27.35 -33.97 8.25
CA ALA A 324 27.08 -32.79 7.43
C ALA A 324 28.15 -32.54 6.33
N SER A 325 29.39 -33.06 6.50
CA SER A 325 30.48 -32.88 5.52
C SER A 325 30.26 -33.57 4.16
N GLY A 326 29.29 -34.49 4.08
CA GLY A 326 28.86 -35.15 2.84
C GLY A 326 27.83 -34.34 2.02
N TRP A 327 27.31 -33.24 2.57
CA TRP A 327 26.21 -32.47 1.99
C TRP A 327 26.65 -31.08 1.53
N SER A 328 26.29 -30.72 0.32
CA SER A 328 26.38 -29.36 -0.20
C SER A 328 25.02 -28.69 -0.03
N ILE A 329 24.99 -27.55 0.68
CA ILE A 329 23.76 -26.81 0.95
C ILE A 329 23.67 -25.62 0.00
N LYS A 330 22.55 -25.51 -0.70
CA LYS A 330 22.22 -24.37 -1.55
C LYS A 330 20.97 -23.68 -1.01
N TYR A 331 21.12 -22.39 -0.67
CA TYR A 331 20.04 -21.52 -0.24
C TYR A 331 19.41 -20.82 -1.45
N TYR A 332 18.08 -20.84 -1.56
CA TYR A 332 17.32 -20.20 -2.63
C TYR A 332 16.78 -18.87 -2.13
N LYS A 333 17.43 -17.78 -2.58
CA LYS A 333 17.12 -16.42 -2.11
C LYS A 333 15.92 -15.79 -2.82
N GLY A 334 15.64 -16.23 -4.04
CA GLY A 334 14.54 -15.76 -4.86
C GLY A 334 14.32 -16.69 -6.05
N LEU A 335 13.16 -16.61 -6.68
CA LEU A 335 12.76 -17.47 -7.80
C LEU A 335 13.72 -17.36 -8.99
N GLY A 336 14.34 -16.19 -9.17
CA GLY A 336 15.37 -15.95 -10.19
C GLY A 336 16.68 -16.73 -10.00
N THR A 337 16.92 -17.31 -8.82
CA THR A 337 18.10 -18.15 -8.55
C THR A 337 17.91 -19.62 -8.94
N SER A 338 16.67 -20.01 -9.24
CA SER A 338 16.35 -21.34 -9.76
C SER A 338 16.69 -21.42 -11.24
N THR A 339 17.25 -22.55 -11.65
CA THR A 339 17.55 -22.82 -13.06
C THR A 339 16.28 -23.13 -13.85
N SER A 340 16.31 -22.94 -15.16
CA SER A 340 15.18 -23.32 -16.03
C SER A 340 14.84 -24.81 -15.93
N LYS A 341 15.80 -25.68 -15.60
CA LYS A 341 15.57 -27.11 -15.36
C LYS A 341 14.71 -27.32 -14.11
N GLU A 342 15.05 -26.65 -13.02
CA GLU A 342 14.28 -26.70 -11.78
C GLU A 342 12.87 -26.13 -11.96
N GLY A 343 12.72 -25.04 -12.72
CA GLY A 343 11.41 -24.52 -13.09
C GLY A 343 10.54 -25.56 -13.80
N LYS A 344 11.10 -26.33 -14.74
CA LYS A 344 10.39 -27.43 -15.40
C LYS A 344 10.02 -28.55 -14.42
N GLU A 345 10.91 -28.90 -13.49
CA GLU A 345 10.66 -29.92 -12.46
C GLU A 345 9.55 -29.51 -11.48
N TYR A 346 9.52 -28.23 -11.07
CA TYR A 346 8.48 -27.71 -10.17
C TYR A 346 7.09 -27.75 -10.83
N PHE A 347 7.01 -27.34 -12.10
CA PHE A 347 5.76 -27.35 -12.86
C PHE A 347 5.32 -28.75 -13.29
N ALA A 348 6.25 -29.68 -13.49
CA ALA A 348 5.92 -31.10 -13.67
C ALA A 348 5.26 -31.69 -12.42
N ASN A 349 5.67 -31.23 -11.23
CA ASN A 349 5.13 -31.62 -9.93
C ASN A 349 4.32 -30.49 -9.29
N LEU A 350 3.47 -29.83 -10.09
CA LEU A 350 2.74 -28.63 -9.66
C LEU A 350 1.90 -28.88 -8.40
N ASP A 351 1.31 -30.06 -8.25
CA ASP A 351 0.48 -30.42 -7.09
C ASP A 351 1.22 -30.40 -5.73
N MET A 352 2.56 -30.50 -5.75
CA MET A 352 3.39 -30.34 -4.54
C MET A 352 3.72 -28.88 -4.24
N HIS A 353 3.77 -28.05 -5.29
CA HIS A 353 4.15 -26.64 -5.20
C HIS A 353 2.93 -25.72 -5.13
N LYS A 354 1.73 -26.26 -5.33
CA LYS A 354 0.47 -25.54 -5.34
C LYS A 354 -0.24 -25.64 -3.99
N LYS A 355 -0.65 -24.50 -3.44
CA LYS A 355 -1.52 -24.42 -2.28
C LYS A 355 -2.74 -23.56 -2.55
N ASP A 356 -3.90 -23.98 -2.07
CA ASP A 356 -5.16 -23.26 -2.28
C ASP A 356 -5.51 -22.47 -1.02
N PHE A 357 -5.87 -21.19 -1.19
CA PHE A 357 -6.46 -20.42 -0.10
C PHE A 357 -7.93 -20.77 0.07
N VAL A 358 -8.38 -20.86 1.32
CA VAL A 358 -9.76 -21.23 1.66
C VAL A 358 -10.35 -20.23 2.63
N TRP A 359 -11.53 -19.71 2.29
CA TRP A 359 -12.37 -18.95 3.20
C TRP A 359 -13.19 -19.89 4.07
N ARG A 360 -13.05 -19.79 5.40
CA ARG A 360 -13.79 -20.60 6.37
C ARG A 360 -14.94 -19.82 7.00
N ASP A 361 -14.66 -18.63 7.49
CA ASP A 361 -15.62 -17.79 8.21
C ASP A 361 -15.26 -16.31 8.08
N GLU A 362 -16.02 -15.43 8.72
CA GLU A 362 -15.79 -13.98 8.64
C GLU A 362 -14.51 -13.53 9.38
N GLN A 363 -13.90 -14.36 10.24
CA GLN A 363 -12.63 -14.03 10.90
C GLN A 363 -11.50 -13.90 9.87
N ASP A 364 -11.57 -14.63 8.76
CA ASP A 364 -10.64 -14.47 7.63
C ASP A 364 -10.68 -13.04 7.07
N GLY A 365 -11.88 -12.48 6.92
CA GLY A 365 -12.07 -11.10 6.49
C GLY A 365 -11.58 -10.08 7.51
N GLU A 366 -11.87 -10.33 8.79
CA GLU A 366 -11.43 -9.47 9.90
C GLU A 366 -9.90 -9.45 10.04
N ALA A 367 -9.24 -10.59 9.84
CA ALA A 367 -7.78 -10.71 9.86
C ALA A 367 -7.14 -9.94 8.71
N ILE A 368 -7.69 -10.03 7.49
CA ILE A 368 -7.21 -9.22 6.35
C ILE A 368 -7.40 -7.73 6.66
N GLU A 369 -8.54 -7.33 7.22
CA GLU A 369 -8.77 -5.92 7.55
C GLU A 369 -7.86 -5.43 8.68
N LEU A 370 -7.59 -6.26 9.70
CA LEU A 370 -6.62 -6.00 10.76
C LEU A 370 -5.23 -5.70 10.18
N ALA A 371 -4.81 -6.50 9.19
CA ALA A 371 -3.51 -6.36 8.56
C ALA A 371 -3.40 -5.07 7.72
N PHE A 372 -4.43 -4.67 6.97
CA PHE A 372 -4.29 -3.63 5.93
C PHE A 372 -5.04 -2.32 6.17
N SER A 373 -5.89 -2.23 7.20
CA SER A 373 -6.66 -1.00 7.48
C SER A 373 -5.94 -0.04 8.42
N LYS A 374 -5.79 1.23 8.01
CA LYS A 374 -5.28 2.30 8.88
C LYS A 374 -6.18 2.61 10.08
N LYS A 375 -7.43 2.15 10.07
CA LYS A 375 -8.32 2.32 11.23
C LYS A 375 -7.98 1.35 12.37
N LYS A 376 -7.24 0.27 12.08
CA LYS A 376 -6.92 -0.81 13.03
C LYS A 376 -5.47 -0.75 13.55
N ILE A 377 -4.83 0.42 13.53
CA ILE A 377 -3.43 0.61 14.01
C ILE A 377 -3.23 0.05 15.42
N GLU A 378 -4.08 0.40 16.39
CA GLU A 378 -3.94 -0.06 17.77
C GLU A 378 -4.18 -1.58 17.90
N ALA A 379 -5.14 -2.12 17.15
CA ALA A 379 -5.37 -3.56 17.10
C ALA A 379 -4.17 -4.29 16.49
N ARG A 380 -3.56 -3.74 15.43
CA ARG A 380 -2.35 -4.30 14.81
C ARG A 380 -1.16 -4.26 15.77
N LYS A 381 -1.00 -3.20 16.57
CA LYS A 381 0.02 -3.17 17.64
C LYS A 381 -0.20 -4.27 18.66
N HIS A 382 -1.44 -4.51 19.08
CA HIS A 382 -1.75 -5.59 20.00
C HIS A 382 -1.46 -6.96 19.39
N TRP A 383 -1.87 -7.17 18.14
CA TRP A 383 -1.59 -8.38 17.36
C TRP A 383 -0.09 -8.68 17.27
N LEU A 384 0.75 -7.67 16.96
CA LEU A 384 2.21 -7.85 16.92
C LEU A 384 2.82 -8.14 18.29
N ARG A 385 2.23 -7.65 19.39
CA ARG A 385 2.69 -7.97 20.76
C ARG A 385 2.38 -9.40 21.17
N GLN A 386 1.36 -10.01 20.56
CA GLN A 386 0.98 -11.40 20.81
C GLN A 386 1.79 -12.39 19.95
N PHE A 387 2.69 -11.92 19.11
CA PHE A 387 3.56 -12.78 18.32
C PHE A 387 4.47 -13.63 19.22
N GLU A 388 4.39 -14.94 19.06
CA GLU A 388 5.28 -15.90 19.71
C GLU A 388 6.36 -16.38 18.72
N PRO A 389 7.66 -16.26 19.04
CA PRO A 389 8.73 -16.80 18.22
C PRO A 389 8.53 -18.30 17.96
N GLY A 390 8.72 -18.71 16.70
CA GLY A 390 8.44 -20.08 16.26
C GLY A 390 7.07 -20.25 15.60
N THR A 391 6.20 -19.24 15.66
CA THR A 391 4.96 -19.22 14.87
C THR A 391 5.29 -19.21 13.38
N HIS A 392 4.88 -20.26 12.65
CA HIS A 392 5.02 -20.36 11.21
C HIS A 392 3.87 -21.18 10.61
N LEU A 393 3.66 -21.04 9.30
CA LEU A 393 2.67 -21.83 8.58
C LEU A 393 3.21 -23.25 8.34
N ASP A 394 2.39 -24.27 8.57
CA ASP A 394 2.77 -25.66 8.24
C ASP A 394 2.88 -25.80 6.71
N GLN A 395 4.08 -26.07 6.24
CA GLN A 395 4.33 -26.15 4.81
C GLN A 395 3.81 -27.46 4.18
N LYS A 396 3.37 -28.44 4.97
CA LYS A 396 2.81 -29.70 4.46
C LYS A 396 1.33 -29.61 4.10
N GLU A 397 0.61 -28.64 4.65
CA GLU A 397 -0.81 -28.46 4.34
C GLU A 397 -1.00 -27.90 2.93
N LYS A 398 -1.95 -28.49 2.19
CA LYS A 398 -2.33 -28.03 0.83
C LYS A 398 -3.30 -26.86 0.83
N LEU A 399 -3.98 -26.63 1.95
CA LEU A 399 -5.00 -25.60 2.11
C LEU A 399 -4.52 -24.58 3.13
N ILE A 400 -4.63 -23.30 2.79
CA ILE A 400 -4.23 -22.20 3.66
C ILE A 400 -5.46 -21.36 3.99
N LYS A 401 -5.78 -21.20 5.28
CA LYS A 401 -6.81 -20.23 5.69
C LYS A 401 -6.24 -18.83 5.60
N TYR A 402 -7.06 -17.85 5.21
CA TYR A 402 -6.60 -16.45 5.14
C TYR A 402 -6.16 -15.92 6.51
N SER A 403 -6.87 -16.28 7.57
CA SER A 403 -6.50 -15.98 8.96
C SER A 403 -5.16 -16.61 9.36
N ASP A 404 -4.91 -17.87 9.00
CA ASP A 404 -3.63 -18.54 9.25
C ASP A 404 -2.50 -17.85 8.47
N PHE A 405 -2.71 -17.52 7.20
CA PHE A 405 -1.73 -16.74 6.41
C PHE A 405 -1.40 -15.41 7.09
N VAL A 406 -2.41 -14.64 7.53
CA VAL A 406 -2.17 -13.37 8.22
C VAL A 406 -1.37 -13.62 9.50
N ASN A 407 -1.83 -14.52 10.37
CA ASN A 407 -1.29 -14.70 11.71
C ASN A 407 0.00 -15.54 11.79
N LYS A 408 0.37 -16.27 10.73
CA LYS A 408 1.54 -17.17 10.74
C LYS A 408 2.58 -16.88 9.66
N GLU A 409 2.23 -16.12 8.63
CA GLU A 409 3.17 -15.77 7.54
C GLU A 409 3.32 -14.26 7.40
N LEU A 410 2.21 -13.52 7.23
CA LEU A 410 2.25 -12.06 7.08
C LEU A 410 2.79 -11.36 8.35
N ILE A 411 2.51 -11.91 9.54
CA ILE A 411 3.06 -11.39 10.79
C ILE A 411 4.58 -11.41 10.80
N LEU A 412 5.21 -12.41 10.16
CA LEU A 412 6.67 -12.53 10.08
C LEU A 412 7.24 -11.39 9.24
N PHE A 413 6.55 -11.01 8.16
CA PHE A 413 6.90 -9.81 7.40
C PHE A 413 6.79 -8.55 8.28
N SER A 414 5.69 -8.37 9.01
CA SER A 414 5.53 -7.19 9.87
C SER A 414 6.62 -7.12 10.96
N MET A 415 6.98 -8.24 11.56
CA MET A 415 8.08 -8.31 12.55
C MET A 415 9.44 -8.00 11.90
N ALA A 416 9.71 -8.56 10.72
CA ALA A 416 10.94 -8.28 9.97
C ALA A 416 11.01 -6.80 9.54
N ASP A 417 9.91 -6.20 9.11
CA ASP A 417 9.86 -4.78 8.75
C ASP A 417 10.11 -3.89 9.97
N LEU A 418 9.52 -4.20 11.13
CA LEU A 418 9.82 -3.50 12.38
C LEU A 418 11.32 -3.59 12.73
N GLN A 419 11.93 -4.77 12.63
CA GLN A 419 13.35 -4.97 12.90
C GLN A 419 14.25 -4.19 11.93
N ARG A 420 13.90 -4.13 10.64
CA ARG A 420 14.67 -3.41 9.61
C ARG A 420 14.49 -1.90 9.71
N SER A 421 13.32 -1.44 10.15
CA SER A 421 12.93 -0.03 10.09
C SER A 421 13.16 0.74 11.41
N ILE A 422 13.11 0.06 12.56
CA ILE A 422 13.32 0.65 13.89
C ILE A 422 14.74 0.36 14.38
N PRO A 423 15.52 1.39 14.78
CA PRO A 423 16.86 1.18 15.32
C PRO A 423 16.81 0.55 16.72
N SER A 424 17.87 -0.17 17.10
CA SER A 424 18.00 -0.68 18.47
C SER A 424 18.20 0.46 19.47
N MET A 425 17.63 0.32 20.67
CA MET A 425 17.85 1.26 21.77
C MET A 425 19.29 1.21 22.31
N VAL A 426 20.05 0.16 22.00
CA VAL A 426 21.44 0.02 22.51
C VAL A 426 22.41 0.82 21.65
N ASP A 427 22.45 0.57 20.34
CA ASP A 427 23.41 1.18 19.41
C ASP A 427 22.81 2.27 18.53
N GLY A 428 21.50 2.50 18.57
CA GLY A 428 20.82 3.44 17.68
C GLY A 428 21.05 3.10 16.21
N LEU A 429 21.24 1.82 15.86
CA LEU A 429 21.47 1.36 14.49
C LEU A 429 20.37 0.38 14.06
N LYS A 430 20.00 0.47 12.78
CA LYS A 430 19.23 -0.52 12.05
C LYS A 430 20.14 -1.65 11.56
N PRO A 431 19.61 -2.86 11.29
CA PRO A 431 20.41 -3.99 10.80
C PRO A 431 21.28 -3.66 9.59
N GLY A 432 20.75 -2.92 8.61
CA GLY A 432 21.53 -2.51 7.42
C GLY A 432 22.74 -1.63 7.77
N GLN A 433 22.59 -0.68 8.70
CA GLN A 433 23.70 0.16 9.17
C GLN A 433 24.71 -0.66 9.97
N ARG A 434 24.24 -1.65 10.74
CA ARG A 434 25.09 -2.56 11.52
C ARG A 434 25.91 -3.49 10.64
N LYS A 435 25.34 -4.03 9.55
CA LYS A 435 26.05 -4.77 8.50
C LYS A 435 27.17 -3.94 7.88
N ILE A 436 26.86 -2.69 7.51
CA ILE A 436 27.86 -1.74 6.98
C ILE A 436 28.99 -1.51 7.99
N LEU A 437 28.66 -1.31 9.26
CA LEU A 437 29.66 -1.07 10.32
C LEU A 437 30.53 -2.32 10.57
N SER A 438 29.92 -3.50 10.67
CA SER A 438 30.62 -4.78 10.84
C SER A 438 31.60 -5.04 9.69
N CYS A 439 31.19 -4.82 8.45
CA CYS A 439 32.07 -4.95 7.29
C CYS A 439 33.18 -3.88 7.26
N SER A 440 32.89 -2.65 7.71
CA SER A 440 33.91 -1.59 7.86
C SER A 440 34.99 -2.01 8.86
N PHE A 441 34.57 -2.64 9.95
CA PHE A 441 35.44 -3.15 11.01
C PHE A 441 36.27 -4.35 10.54
N LYS A 442 35.63 -5.31 9.87
CA LYS A 442 36.25 -6.53 9.32
C LYS A 442 37.33 -6.23 8.29
N ARG A 443 37.10 -5.24 7.40
CA ARG A 443 38.08 -4.83 6.37
C ARG A 443 39.15 -3.87 6.88
N ASN A 444 39.03 -3.38 8.12
CA ASN A 444 39.83 -2.26 8.63
C ASN A 444 39.78 -1.06 7.67
N PHE A 445 38.58 -0.51 7.45
CA PHE A 445 38.25 0.44 6.39
C PHE A 445 38.82 1.86 6.61
N VAL A 446 40.14 1.97 6.61
CA VAL A 446 40.88 3.22 6.86
C VAL A 446 41.25 3.94 5.56
N LYS A 447 41.44 3.21 4.45
CA LYS A 447 41.70 3.78 3.13
C LYS A 447 40.40 4.03 2.41
N GLU A 448 40.24 5.20 1.81
CA GLU A 448 39.04 5.54 1.06
C GLU A 448 38.78 4.58 -0.10
N ALA A 449 37.51 4.24 -0.28
CA ALA A 449 37.02 3.44 -1.40
C ALA A 449 35.74 4.04 -1.96
N LYS A 450 35.43 3.71 -3.22
CA LYS A 450 34.16 4.13 -3.83
C LYS A 450 32.99 3.50 -3.08
N VAL A 451 31.90 4.26 -2.86
CA VAL A 451 30.69 3.77 -2.20
C VAL A 451 30.14 2.53 -2.91
N ALA A 452 30.12 2.51 -4.26
CA ALA A 452 29.69 1.35 -5.03
C ALA A 452 30.55 0.08 -4.82
N GLN A 453 31.87 0.24 -4.61
CA GLN A 453 32.75 -0.91 -4.33
C GLN A 453 32.55 -1.41 -2.90
N PHE A 454 32.36 -0.48 -1.97
CA PHE A 454 32.12 -0.83 -0.58
C PHE A 454 30.74 -1.47 -0.39
N SER A 455 29.69 -1.03 -1.09
CA SER A 455 28.38 -1.68 -1.07
C SER A 455 28.47 -3.12 -1.59
N GLY A 456 29.21 -3.38 -2.67
CA GLY A 456 29.44 -4.75 -3.16
C GLY A 456 30.14 -5.63 -2.11
N TYR A 457 31.18 -5.10 -1.45
CA TYR A 457 31.87 -5.83 -0.37
C TYR A 457 30.95 -6.15 0.81
N VAL A 458 30.14 -5.19 1.25
CA VAL A 458 29.19 -5.39 2.36
C VAL A 458 28.13 -6.42 1.95
N SER A 459 27.62 -6.35 0.72
CA SER A 459 26.65 -7.31 0.19
C SER A 459 27.16 -8.76 0.27
N GLU A 460 28.40 -8.97 -0.17
CA GLU A 460 29.07 -10.27 -0.17
C GLU A 460 29.37 -10.81 1.24
N HIS A 461 29.81 -9.95 2.17
CA HIS A 461 30.37 -10.37 3.46
C HIS A 461 29.40 -10.29 4.64
N SER A 462 28.17 -9.82 4.44
CA SER A 462 27.15 -9.70 5.48
C SER A 462 25.84 -10.43 5.16
N ALA A 463 25.85 -11.29 4.14
CA ALA A 463 24.65 -11.95 3.62
C ALA A 463 23.50 -10.94 3.38
N TYR A 464 23.78 -9.79 2.76
CA TYR A 464 22.74 -8.79 2.56
C TYR A 464 21.78 -9.23 1.44
N HIS A 465 20.52 -9.43 1.78
CA HIS A 465 19.52 -10.00 0.85
C HIS A 465 18.79 -8.94 0.00
N HIS A 466 18.98 -7.64 0.26
CA HIS A 466 18.33 -6.57 -0.49
C HIS A 466 19.23 -5.97 -1.57
N GLY A 467 18.65 -5.19 -2.48
CA GLY A 467 19.40 -4.56 -3.57
C GLY A 467 20.52 -3.64 -3.07
N GLU A 468 21.68 -3.69 -3.75
CA GLU A 468 22.87 -2.89 -3.43
C GLU A 468 22.60 -1.38 -3.43
N GLN A 469 21.60 -0.92 -4.17
CA GLN A 469 21.18 0.49 -4.18
C GLN A 469 20.72 0.96 -2.79
N SER A 470 19.95 0.15 -2.06
CA SER A 470 19.50 0.46 -0.69
C SER A 470 20.70 0.58 0.26
N LEU A 471 21.67 -0.31 0.09
CA LEU A 471 22.89 -0.33 0.88
C LEU A 471 23.77 0.90 0.58
N ALA A 472 23.93 1.26 -0.69
CA ALA A 472 24.63 2.47 -1.10
C ALA A 472 23.96 3.74 -0.53
N SER A 473 22.62 3.83 -0.59
CA SER A 473 21.88 4.94 0.02
C SER A 473 22.07 5.00 1.54
N THR A 474 22.14 3.85 2.22
CA THR A 474 22.39 3.78 3.66
C THR A 474 23.81 4.23 4.00
N ILE A 475 24.82 3.81 3.22
CA ILE A 475 26.22 4.26 3.35
C ILE A 475 26.30 5.79 3.18
N ILE A 476 25.63 6.34 2.17
CA ILE A 476 25.59 7.80 1.93
C ILE A 476 24.97 8.51 3.14
N GLY A 477 23.83 8.04 3.65
CA GLY A 477 23.17 8.60 4.82
C GLY A 477 24.04 8.57 6.07
N MET A 478 24.81 7.49 6.30
CA MET A 478 25.75 7.37 7.43
C MET A 478 26.97 8.29 7.33
N ALA A 479 27.30 8.76 6.11
CA ALA A 479 28.44 9.63 5.85
C ALA A 479 28.07 11.13 5.80
N GLN A 480 26.81 11.48 5.58
CA GLN A 480 26.36 12.88 5.48
C GLN A 480 26.72 13.70 6.72
N SER A 481 27.28 14.90 6.48
CA SER A 481 27.82 15.78 7.54
C SER A 481 27.30 17.22 7.48
N TYR A 482 26.26 17.52 6.70
CA TYR A 482 25.67 18.85 6.65
C TYR A 482 24.86 19.15 7.92
N VAL A 483 24.66 20.43 8.27
CA VAL A 483 23.89 20.83 9.45
C VAL A 483 22.47 20.26 9.40
N GLY A 484 22.10 19.46 10.41
CA GLY A 484 20.82 18.75 10.48
C GLY A 484 20.85 17.31 9.93
N SER A 485 22.02 16.78 9.57
CA SER A 485 22.23 15.34 9.29
C SER A 485 22.71 14.60 10.55
N ASN A 486 23.93 14.09 10.57
CA ASN A 486 24.48 13.29 11.67
C ASN A 486 25.32 14.16 12.62
N ASN A 487 25.02 14.14 13.92
CA ASN A 487 25.86 14.79 14.94
C ASN A 487 27.27 14.20 14.99
N ILE A 488 27.39 12.89 14.80
CA ILE A 488 28.65 12.17 14.64
C ILE A 488 28.50 11.27 13.42
N SER A 489 29.22 11.60 12.35
CA SER A 489 29.23 10.78 11.12
C SER A 489 30.13 9.56 11.33
N LEU A 490 29.55 8.36 11.22
CA LEU A 490 30.30 7.11 11.41
C LEU A 490 31.24 6.82 10.22
N LEU A 491 30.89 7.35 9.06
CA LEU A 491 31.67 7.32 7.84
C LEU A 491 32.02 8.75 7.41
N GLN A 492 33.12 8.91 6.68
CA GLN A 492 33.52 10.22 6.16
C GLN A 492 32.92 10.50 4.78
N PRO A 493 32.38 11.72 4.54
CA PRO A 493 31.85 12.12 3.24
C PRO A 493 32.99 12.66 2.36
N ASN A 494 33.71 11.77 1.68
CA ASN A 494 34.76 12.20 0.75
C ASN A 494 34.12 12.50 -0.61
N ARG A 495 34.00 13.79 -0.96
CA ARG A 495 33.30 14.37 -2.13
C ARG A 495 31.83 14.72 -1.84
N GLN A 496 30.99 14.83 -2.88
CA GLN A 496 29.66 15.45 -2.81
C GLN A 496 28.58 14.52 -2.24
N PHE A 497 28.52 14.38 -0.92
CA PHE A 497 27.49 13.58 -0.20
C PHE A 497 26.14 14.29 -0.02
N GLY A 498 25.94 15.40 -0.74
CA GLY A 498 24.72 16.20 -0.70
C GLY A 498 24.83 17.36 0.28
N THR A 499 23.88 18.28 0.17
CA THR A 499 23.87 19.53 0.92
C THR A 499 22.57 19.71 1.69
N ARG A 500 22.57 20.66 2.62
CA ARG A 500 21.39 21.01 3.41
C ARG A 500 20.22 21.49 2.54
N ASN A 501 20.48 22.12 1.39
CA ASN A 501 19.46 22.74 0.54
C ASN A 501 18.40 21.73 0.07
N MET A 502 18.81 20.49 -0.18
CA MET A 502 17.93 19.39 -0.61
C MET A 502 17.84 18.28 0.42
N GLY A 503 18.27 18.54 1.67
CA GLY A 503 18.32 17.53 2.73
C GLY A 503 19.12 16.29 2.32
N GLY A 504 20.25 16.50 1.63
CA GLY A 504 21.15 15.44 1.19
C GLY A 504 20.74 14.72 -0.09
N LYS A 505 19.56 14.99 -0.68
CA LYS A 505 19.09 14.32 -1.92
C LYS A 505 19.86 14.71 -3.18
N ASP A 506 20.68 15.75 -3.11
CA ASP A 506 21.57 16.27 -4.14
C ASP A 506 22.97 15.61 -4.12
N HIS A 507 23.10 14.48 -3.42
CA HIS A 507 24.34 13.68 -3.44
C HIS A 507 24.63 13.16 -4.86
N ALA A 508 25.92 13.02 -5.19
CA ALA A 508 26.31 12.39 -6.45
C ALA A 508 26.00 10.88 -6.45
N SER A 509 26.04 10.24 -7.62
CA SER A 509 25.88 8.79 -7.72
C SER A 509 26.97 8.04 -6.93
N ALA A 510 26.61 6.90 -6.34
CA ALA A 510 27.50 6.03 -5.55
C ALA A 510 28.80 5.61 -6.30
N ARG A 511 28.80 5.70 -7.63
CA ARG A 511 29.98 5.42 -8.48
C ARG A 511 31.07 6.50 -8.37
N TYR A 512 30.70 7.73 -7.98
CA TYR A 512 31.60 8.89 -7.87
C TYR A 512 31.96 9.25 -6.43
N LEU A 513 31.19 8.76 -5.47
CA LEU A 513 31.41 9.03 -4.05
C LEU A 513 32.47 8.12 -3.46
N TYR A 514 33.29 8.68 -2.58
CA TYR A 514 34.28 7.95 -1.81
C TYR A 514 33.96 8.05 -0.33
N THR A 515 34.25 7.00 0.42
CA THR A 515 34.05 7.02 1.87
C THR A 515 35.10 6.17 2.55
N GLN A 516 35.23 6.34 3.86
CA GLN A 516 36.05 5.55 4.76
C GLN A 516 35.47 5.62 6.17
N LEU A 517 35.92 4.73 7.04
CA LEU A 517 35.52 4.75 8.44
C LEU A 517 36.02 6.03 9.12
N SER A 518 35.14 6.73 9.82
CA SER A 518 35.56 7.89 10.61
C SER A 518 36.43 7.44 11.79
N PRO A 519 37.57 8.10 12.08
CA PRO A 519 38.42 7.74 13.21
C PRO A 519 37.66 7.68 14.54
N ILE A 520 36.70 8.60 14.74
CA ILE A 520 35.85 8.65 15.94
C ILE A 520 35.04 7.38 16.16
N THR A 521 34.73 6.64 15.10
CA THR A 521 33.88 5.45 15.16
C THR A 521 34.52 4.32 15.97
N ARG A 522 35.85 4.17 15.92
CA ARG A 522 36.54 3.16 16.75
C ARG A 522 36.79 3.60 18.20
N PHE A 523 36.70 4.90 18.48
CA PHE A 523 36.61 5.37 19.86
C PHE A 523 35.21 5.14 20.41
N LEU A 524 34.17 5.34 19.58
CA LEU A 524 32.79 5.11 19.97
C LEU A 524 32.47 3.62 20.18
N PHE A 525 33.06 2.75 19.36
CA PHE A 525 32.93 1.29 19.42
C PHE A 525 34.32 0.67 19.61
N PRO A 526 34.74 0.47 20.88
CA PRO A 526 36.06 -0.07 21.21
C PRO A 526 36.34 -1.41 20.55
N ARG A 527 37.58 -1.61 20.11
CA ARG A 527 37.99 -2.85 19.43
C ARG A 527 38.05 -4.05 20.38
N ASP A 528 38.27 -3.80 21.67
CA ASP A 528 38.35 -4.86 22.68
C ASP A 528 36.98 -5.52 22.92
N ASP A 529 35.89 -4.79 22.66
CA ASP A 529 34.52 -5.30 22.77
C ASP A 529 34.17 -6.27 21.65
N ASP A 530 34.85 -6.21 20.49
CA ASP A 530 34.55 -7.03 19.30
C ASP A 530 34.51 -8.54 19.63
N ARG A 531 35.22 -9.03 20.66
CA ARG A 531 35.20 -10.45 21.07
C ARG A 531 34.04 -10.82 21.99
N LEU A 532 33.41 -9.84 22.61
CA LEU A 532 32.34 -10.02 23.59
C LEU A 532 30.95 -9.95 22.95
N LEU A 533 30.85 -9.44 21.74
CA LEU A 533 29.60 -9.27 21.03
C LEU A 533 29.03 -10.62 20.55
N ASN A 534 27.70 -10.73 20.60
CA ASN A 534 27.00 -11.90 20.08
C ASN A 534 26.79 -11.77 18.57
N TYR A 535 27.62 -12.43 17.77
CA TYR A 535 27.53 -12.44 16.32
C TYR A 535 26.42 -13.35 15.80
N LEU A 536 25.61 -12.82 14.90
CA LEU A 536 24.57 -13.59 14.23
C LEU A 536 25.18 -14.46 13.12
N SER A 537 24.47 -15.52 12.75
CA SER A 537 24.84 -16.37 11.60
C SER A 537 23.69 -16.44 10.61
N GLU A 538 23.99 -16.21 9.34
CA GLU A 538 23.04 -16.21 8.22
C GLU A 538 23.72 -16.88 7.03
N ASP A 539 23.02 -17.79 6.34
CA ASP A 539 23.57 -18.64 5.25
C ASP A 539 24.87 -19.39 5.62
N GLY A 540 25.10 -19.68 6.90
CA GLY A 540 26.34 -20.31 7.40
C GLY A 540 27.55 -19.37 7.47
N GLN A 541 27.36 -18.07 7.26
CA GLN A 541 28.37 -17.04 7.46
C GLN A 541 28.13 -16.31 8.78
N THR A 542 29.21 -15.88 9.44
CA THR A 542 29.13 -14.96 10.58
C THR A 542 28.96 -13.53 10.05
N ILE A 543 27.89 -12.87 10.48
CA ILE A 543 27.47 -11.56 9.96
C ILE A 543 27.73 -10.45 11.00
N GLU A 544 26.80 -9.52 11.21
CA GLU A 544 26.87 -8.50 12.24
C GLU A 544 26.49 -9.03 13.64
N PRO A 545 26.92 -8.36 14.72
CA PRO A 545 26.43 -8.66 16.05
C PRO A 545 24.97 -8.25 16.24
N SER A 546 24.30 -8.76 17.27
CA SER A 546 22.94 -8.36 17.62
C SER A 546 22.82 -6.85 17.85
N TRP A 547 23.81 -6.26 18.52
CA TRP A 547 24.02 -4.82 18.68
C TRP A 547 25.48 -4.55 19.03
N TYR A 548 25.94 -3.34 18.76
CA TYR A 548 27.19 -2.83 19.32
C TYR A 548 26.94 -2.15 20.67
N MET A 549 27.97 -1.99 21.49
CA MET A 549 27.89 -1.20 22.72
C MET A 549 28.66 0.11 22.52
N PRO A 550 27.97 1.23 22.22
CA PRO A 550 28.65 2.51 22.10
C PRO A 550 29.01 3.08 23.47
N ILE A 551 30.13 3.81 23.57
CA ILE A 551 30.51 4.52 24.83
C ILE A 551 29.47 5.58 25.22
N ILE A 552 28.84 6.23 24.24
CA ILE A 552 27.78 7.21 24.47
C ILE A 552 26.46 6.75 23.85
N PRO A 553 25.30 7.14 24.41
CA PRO A 553 24.01 6.81 23.83
C PRO A 553 23.84 7.41 22.42
N THR A 554 24.04 6.58 21.40
CA THR A 554 23.89 6.95 19.99
C THR A 554 22.44 7.04 19.54
N VAL A 555 21.48 6.63 20.36
CA VAL A 555 20.04 6.77 20.06
C VAL A 555 19.62 8.23 19.90
N VAL A 556 20.27 9.16 20.62
CA VAL A 556 20.09 10.62 20.47
C VAL A 556 20.57 11.12 19.08
N ARG A 557 21.38 10.33 18.36
CA ARG A 557 21.86 10.63 16.99
C ARG A 557 20.75 10.53 15.94
N GLU A 558 19.89 9.52 16.04
CA GLU A 558 18.85 9.24 15.03
C GLU A 558 17.50 9.85 15.37
N LEU A 559 17.24 10.05 16.67
CA LEU A 559 16.02 10.67 17.18
C LEU A 559 16.16 12.20 17.23
N GLY A 560 16.27 12.85 16.06
CA GLY A 560 15.61 14.16 15.93
C GLY A 560 14.12 13.99 16.29
N LEU A 561 13.39 15.07 16.59
CA LEU A 561 11.95 15.05 16.92
C LEU A 561 11.06 14.17 16.01
N GLY A 562 11.54 13.80 14.81
CA GLY A 562 10.93 12.85 13.89
C GLY A 562 11.06 11.35 14.25
N GLY A 563 11.99 10.88 15.08
CA GLY A 563 12.24 9.43 15.26
C GLY A 563 11.22 8.70 16.15
N ALA A 564 10.66 9.37 17.17
CA ALA A 564 9.49 8.88 17.91
C ALA A 564 8.21 8.93 17.06
N LEU A 565 8.13 9.95 16.19
CA LEU A 565 7.14 10.00 15.11
C LEU A 565 7.36 8.88 14.08
N THR A 566 8.60 8.43 13.84
CA THR A 566 8.94 7.41 12.84
C THR A 566 8.51 6.02 13.31
N SER A 567 8.67 5.69 14.59
CA SER A 567 8.10 4.45 15.16
C SER A 567 6.56 4.47 15.16
N LEU A 568 5.94 5.63 15.30
CA LEU A 568 4.48 5.82 15.12
C LEU A 568 4.04 5.78 13.64
N ILE A 569 4.84 6.29 12.70
CA ILE A 569 4.55 6.34 11.25
C ILE A 569 4.81 4.98 10.59
N ILE A 570 5.86 4.24 10.98
CA ILE A 570 6.13 2.89 10.46
C ILE A 570 4.96 1.97 10.80
N ILE A 571 4.41 2.05 12.01
CA ILE A 571 3.21 1.27 12.38
C ILE A 571 1.96 1.72 11.58
N GLN A 572 1.93 2.95 11.05
CA GLN A 572 0.88 3.46 10.17
C GLN A 572 1.08 3.09 8.67
N GLU A 573 2.30 2.74 8.27
CA GLU A 573 2.68 2.37 6.89
C GLU A 573 2.81 0.87 6.66
N ILE A 574 3.08 0.08 7.71
CA ILE A 574 2.66 -1.33 7.82
C ILE A 574 1.14 -1.37 7.72
#